data_AF-A0AAW8K9C8-F1
#
_entry.id   AF-A0AAW8K9C8-F1
#
_cell.length_a   1.000
_cell.length_b   1.000
_cell.length_c   1.000
_cell.angle_alpha   90.00
_cell.angle_beta   90.00
_cell.angle_gamma   90.00
#
_symmetry.space_group_name_H-M   'P 1'
#
loop_
_entity.id
_entity.type
_entity.pdbx_description
1 polymer ?
#
loop_
_entity_poly.entity_id
_entity_poly.type
_entity_poly.pdbx_seq_one_letter_code
_entity_poly.pdbx_strand_id
1 'polypeptide(L)' 'VITLYRAQRCDGCPLGSLCKKSKGNRTIYVNHKLNAYKKEAFLLLTSEEGLKHRSQRPIEPEAVFGQMKA' A
#
# COMPACT_ATOMS: atom_id res chain seq x y z
N VAL A 1 -13.04 0.65 -10.41
CA VAL A 1 -12.92 -0.53 -11.30
C VAL A 1 -11.81 -1.40 -10.78
N ILE A 2 -12.14 -2.62 -10.39
CA ILE A 2 -11.16 -3.63 -9.97
C ILE A 2 -10.99 -4.56 -11.16
N THR A 3 -9.76 -4.74 -11.63
CA THR A 3 -9.46 -5.61 -12.77
C THR A 3 -9.07 -6.98 -12.26
N LEU A 4 -9.71 -8.02 -12.81
CA LEU A 4 -9.37 -9.42 -12.52
C LEU A 4 -8.46 -9.95 -13.61
N TYR A 5 -7.26 -10.36 -13.23
CA TYR A 5 -6.33 -11.10 -14.09
C TYR A 5 -6.36 -12.57 -13.70
N ARG A 6 -6.58 -13.45 -14.68
CA ARG A 6 -6.58 -14.90 -14.48
C ARG A 6 -5.57 -15.55 -15.42
N ALA A 7 -4.74 -16.41 -14.87
CA ALA A 7 -3.84 -17.25 -15.67
C ALA A 7 -4.66 -18.28 -16.49
N GLN A 8 -4.23 -18.52 -17.72
CA GLN A 8 -4.96 -19.39 -18.64
C GLN A 8 -4.82 -20.88 -18.28
N ARG A 9 -3.62 -21.33 -17.90
CA ARG A 9 -3.36 -22.72 -17.51
C ARG A 9 -2.26 -22.77 -16.43
N CYS A 10 -2.62 -23.25 -15.24
CA CYS A 10 -1.67 -23.47 -14.14
C CYS A 10 -1.47 -24.95 -13.81
N ASP A 11 -2.06 -25.86 -14.59
CA ASP A 11 -1.96 -27.30 -14.38
C ASP A 11 -0.61 -27.81 -14.91
N GLY A 12 0.08 -28.61 -14.10
CA GLY A 12 1.42 -29.11 -14.42
C GLY A 12 2.54 -28.07 -14.37
N CYS A 13 2.28 -26.85 -13.88
CA CYS A 13 3.31 -25.82 -13.77
C CYS A 13 4.35 -26.20 -12.69
N PRO A 14 5.66 -26.27 -13.00
CA PRO A 14 6.69 -26.64 -12.03
C PRO A 14 6.82 -25.62 -10.88
N LEU A 15 6.43 -24.37 -11.14
CA LEU A 15 6.40 -23.29 -10.15
C LEU A 15 5.05 -23.18 -9.43
N GLY A 16 4.14 -24.13 -9.64
CA GLY A 16 2.78 -24.08 -9.10
C GLY A 16 2.74 -23.89 -7.58
N SER A 17 3.60 -24.58 -6.84
CA SER A 17 3.71 -24.50 -5.38
C SER A 17 4.10 -23.11 -4.85
N LEU A 18 4.89 -22.34 -5.61
CA LEU A 18 5.32 -20.99 -5.25
C LEU A 18 4.38 -19.90 -5.81
N CYS A 19 3.74 -20.17 -6.94
CA CYS A 19 3.01 -19.19 -7.73
C CYS A 19 1.52 -19.10 -7.36
N LYS A 20 0.84 -20.23 -7.13
CA LYS A 20 -0.60 -20.28 -6.82
C LYS A 20 -0.83 -20.83 -5.41
N LYS A 21 -1.73 -20.19 -4.66
CA LYS A 21 -2.19 -20.67 -3.35
C LYS A 21 -3.39 -21.60 -3.43
N SER A 22 -4.17 -21.50 -4.51
CA SER A 22 -5.36 -22.33 -4.74
C SER A 22 -5.05 -23.52 -5.65
N LYS A 23 -5.92 -24.53 -5.66
CA LYS A 23 -5.78 -25.71 -6.53
C LYS A 23 -5.92 -25.36 -8.02
N GLY A 24 -6.74 -24.36 -8.37
CA GLY A 24 -7.03 -23.95 -9.75
C GLY A 24 -6.04 -22.95 -10.37
N ASN A 25 -6.47 -22.19 -11.37
CA ASN A 25 -5.64 -21.14 -11.97
C ASN A 25 -5.45 -19.94 -11.04
N ARG A 26 -4.26 -19.34 -11.08
CA ARG A 26 -3.96 -18.12 -10.32
C ARG A 26 -4.84 -16.96 -10.79
N THR A 27 -5.48 -16.29 -9.85
CA THR A 27 -6.25 -15.05 -10.06
C THR A 27 -5.68 -13.93 -9.22
N ILE A 28 -5.58 -12.73 -9.79
CA ILE A 28 -5.08 -11.53 -9.11
C ILE A 28 -6.10 -10.42 -9.33
N TYR A 29 -6.50 -9.78 -8.24
CA TYR A 29 -7.34 -8.59 -8.27
C TYR A 29 -6.45 -7.36 -8.14
N VAL A 30 -6.53 -6.46 -9.11
CA VAL A 30 -5.77 -5.22 -9.11
C VAL A 30 -6.72 -4.03 -9.08
N ASN A 31 -6.62 -3.24 -8.02
CA ASN A 31 -7.33 -1.97 -7.93
C ASN A 31 -6.41 -0.83 -8.40
N HIS A 32 -6.55 -0.47 -9.68
CA HIS A 32 -5.70 0.56 -10.29
C HIS A 32 -5.89 1.94 -9.65
N LYS A 33 -7.12 2.30 -9.25
CA LYS A 33 -7.38 3.58 -8.57
C LYS A 33 -6.66 3.66 -7.23
N LEU A 34 -6.75 2.59 -6.43
CA LEU A 34 -6.06 2.52 -5.14
C LEU A 34 -4.53 2.60 -5.34
N ASN A 35 -3.99 1.92 -6.35
CA ASN A 35 -2.56 1.99 -6.64
C ASN A 35 -2.12 3.40 -7.07
N ALA A 36 -2.95 4.12 -7.84
CA ALA A 36 -2.69 5.51 -8.20
C ALA A 36 -2.65 6.42 -6.97
N TYR A 37 -3.65 6.32 -6.07
CA TYR A 37 -3.66 7.11 -4.83
C TYR A 37 -2.48 6.79 -3.92
N LYS A 38 -2.09 5.53 -3.80
CA LYS A 38 -0.88 5.14 -3.04
C LYS A 38 0.38 5.76 -3.63
N LYS A 39 0.49 5.82 -4.96
CA LYS A 39 1.62 6.45 -5.65
C LYS A 39 1.65 7.96 -5.39
N GLU A 40 0.51 8.62 -5.52
CA GLU A 40 0.37 10.06 -5.24
C GLU A 40 0.74 10.40 -3.79
N ALA A 41 0.18 9.65 -2.82
CA ALA A 41 0.52 9.81 -1.42
C ALA A 41 2.01 9.59 -1.15
N PHE A 42 2.62 8.59 -1.76
CA PHE A 42 4.06 8.35 -1.63
C PHE A 42 4.90 9.52 -2.15
N LEU A 43 4.52 10.09 -3.30
CA LEU A 43 5.20 11.26 -3.88
C LEU A 43 5.06 12.49 -2.98
N LEU A 44 3.86 12.76 -2.47
CA LEU A 44 3.62 13.88 -1.56
C LEU A 44 4.40 13.72 -0.25
N LEU A 45 4.40 12.53 0.35
CA LEU A 45 5.11 12.25 1.60
C LEU A 45 6.64 12.30 1.45
N THR A 46 7.16 11.99 0.26
CA THR A 46 8.61 11.97 -0.03
C THR A 46 9.09 13.28 -0.65
N SER A 47 8.18 14.23 -0.93
CA SER A 47 8.53 15.57 -1.39
C SER A 47 9.30 16.35 -0.32
N GLU A 48 9.98 17.42 -0.71
CA GLU A 48 10.68 18.30 0.23
C GLU A 48 9.72 18.89 1.28
N GLU A 49 8.51 19.27 0.87
CA GLU A 49 7.44 19.72 1.76
C GLU A 49 7.00 18.61 2.72
N GLY A 50 6.79 17.39 2.20
CA GLY A 50 6.42 16.22 3.00
C GLY A 50 7.46 15.87 4.05
N LEU A 51 8.75 15.93 3.69
CA LEU A 51 9.86 15.72 4.61
C LEU A 51 9.97 16.84 5.65
N LYS A 52 9.79 18.10 5.24
CA LYS A 52 9.75 19.25 6.15
C LYS A 52 8.63 19.10 7.18
N HIS A 53 7.41 18.79 6.76
CA HIS A 53 6.29 18.52 7.67
C HIS A 53 6.56 17.32 8.60
N ARG A 54 7.19 16.25 8.10
CA ARG A 54 7.57 15.10 8.92
C ARG A 54 8.61 15.44 9.99
N SER A 55 9.54 16.35 9.69
CA SER A 55 10.53 16.86 10.67
C SER A 55 9.94 17.83 11.71
N GLN A 56 8.81 18.47 11.41
CA GLN A 56 8.14 19.41 12.32
C GLN A 56 7.23 18.72 13.35
N ARG A 57 6.73 17.51 13.03
CA ARG A 57 5.91 16.68 13.94
C ARG A 57 6.45 16.48 15.36
N PRO A 58 7.77 16.29 15.58
CA PRO A 58 8.34 16.15 16.92
C PRO A 58 8.56 17.48 17.66
N ILE A 59 8.53 18.61 16.95
CA ILE A 59 8.94 19.93 17.43
C ILE A 59 7.73 20.76 17.85
N GLU A 60 6.61 20.62 17.16
CA GLU A 60 5.37 21.29 17.59
C GLU A 60 4.87 20.66 18.91
N PRO A 61 4.61 21.47 19.95
CA PRO A 61 4.26 21.01 21.30
C PRO A 61 2.81 20.49 21.40
N GLU A 62 2.34 19.73 20.41
CA GLU A 62 0.98 19.17 20.37
C GLU A 62 0.69 18.24 21.56
N ALA A 63 1.73 17.69 22.20
CA ALA A 63 1.58 16.78 23.33
C ALA A 63 1.54 17.45 24.72
N VAL A 64 1.88 18.74 24.86
CA VAL A 64 1.97 19.38 26.19
C VAL A 64 0.58 19.77 26.70
N PHE A 65 -0.32 20.20 25.82
CA PHE A 65 -1.67 20.62 26.22
C PHE A 65 -2.65 19.46 26.47
N GLY A 66 -2.28 18.23 26.09
CA GLY A 66 -3.08 17.02 26.37
C GLY A 66 -2.84 16.40 27.76
N GLN A 67 -1.82 16.85 28.49
CA GLN A 67 -1.46 16.35 29.83
C GLN A 67 -1.92 17.27 30.97
N MET A 68 -2.66 18.34 30.70
CA MET A 68 -3.36 19.09 31.74
C MET A 68 -4.69 18.38 32.08
N LYS A 69 -4.60 17.22 32.75
CA LYS A 69 -5.70 16.74 33.59
C LYS A 69 -5.32 17.01 35.04
N ALA A 70 -5.94 18.04 35.60
CA ALA A 70 -6.18 18.17 37.03
C ALA A 70 -7.19 17.10 37.48
#